data_AF-A0A0C9Z4M9-F1
#
_entry.id   AF-A0A0C9Z4M9-F1
#
_cell.length_a   1.000
_cell.length_b   1.000
_cell.length_c   1.000
_cell.angle_alpha   90.00
_cell.angle_beta   90.00
_cell.angle_gamma   90.00
#
_symmetry.space_group_name_H-M   'P 1'
#
loop_
_entity.id
_entity.type
_entity.pdbx_description
1 polymer ?
#
loop_
_entity_poly.entity_id
_entity_poly.type
_entity_poly.pdbx_seq_one_letter_code
_entity_poly.pdbx_strand_id
1 'polypeptide(L)'
;YHRSFCARALDLDDAGEVNIYKIDLLEAMTMAKGAWFMVTRETIKNCWNHTRIQPDSSAIQSLLPYPAHADPLAWTIVRDFVTSDMTLPEVESALQLHLGDHFVDADWQPALKVVMDAEGDVDQALEAVDKLQDAAASRTELEDHISTLKTRKRIFGDVPTLDEVFSPVEERQLEGSESDGTVKGIANQVREEFSADCVGAIEVEDDEDDEEPTPSTSRTELIALCQQLEGVCMQFGDPQFSLTLTNILHKYRAMLRREDILNSTQTTLDKYIQC
;
A
#
# COMPACT_ATOMS: atom_id res chain seq x y z
N TYR A 1 -29.73 19.35 1.28
CA TYR A 1 -29.90 20.07 0.01
C TYR A 1 -30.64 19.18 -0.97
N HIS A 2 -30.03 18.07 -1.41
CA HIS A 2 -30.63 17.13 -2.36
C HIS A 2 -32.05 16.67 -1.98
N ARG A 3 -32.29 16.31 -0.71
CA ARG A 3 -33.62 15.94 -0.21
C ARG A 3 -34.67 17.03 -0.45
N SER A 4 -34.35 18.28 -0.12
CA SER A 4 -35.26 19.41 -0.31
C SER A 4 -35.47 19.69 -1.80
N PHE A 5 -34.43 19.51 -2.62
CA PHE A 5 -34.50 19.68 -4.08
C PHE A 5 -35.44 18.66 -4.70
N CYS A 6 -35.33 17.39 -4.32
CA CYS A 6 -36.25 16.35 -4.77
C CYS A 6 -37.69 16.59 -4.31
N ALA A 7 -37.90 17.04 -3.07
CA ALA A 7 -39.25 17.36 -2.57
C ALA A 7 -39.91 18.48 -3.39
N ARG A 8 -39.19 19.58 -3.65
CA ARG A 8 -39.66 20.67 -4.51
C ARG A 8 -40.00 20.19 -5.93
N ALA A 9 -39.16 19.34 -6.53
CA ALA A 9 -39.40 18.85 -7.88
C ALA A 9 -40.70 18.02 -7.98
N LEU A 10 -41.04 17.25 -6.93
CA LEU A 10 -42.32 16.53 -6.83
C LEU A 10 -43.50 17.50 -6.71
N ASP A 11 -43.39 18.53 -5.86
CA ASP A 11 -44.45 19.53 -5.71
C ASP A 11 -44.73 20.29 -7.03
N LEU A 12 -43.69 20.53 -7.85
CA LEU A 12 -43.81 21.17 -9.15
C LEU A 12 -44.39 20.24 -10.22
N ASP A 13 -44.07 18.94 -10.16
CA ASP A 13 -44.66 17.91 -11.02
C ASP A 13 -46.17 17.78 -10.74
N ASP A 14 -46.55 17.74 -9.46
CA ASP A 14 -47.94 17.72 -9.01
C ASP A 14 -48.71 19.01 -9.42
N ALA A 15 -48.01 20.14 -9.52
CA ALA A 15 -48.56 21.41 -10.00
C ALA A 15 -48.64 21.51 -11.54
N GLY A 16 -48.11 20.52 -12.28
CA GLY A 16 -48.12 20.49 -13.74
C GLY A 16 -47.09 21.42 -14.41
N GLU A 17 -46.02 21.78 -13.70
CA GLU A 17 -44.96 22.62 -14.25
C GLU A 17 -44.07 21.83 -15.23
N VAL A 18 -43.73 22.46 -16.36
CA VAL A 18 -42.99 21.77 -17.45
C VAL A 18 -41.50 21.57 -17.11
N ASN A 19 -40.95 22.40 -16.22
CA ASN A 19 -39.51 22.47 -15.97
C ASN A 19 -39.19 22.33 -14.48
N ILE A 20 -39.62 21.20 -13.90
CA ILE A 20 -39.57 20.90 -12.46
C ILE A 20 -38.16 20.93 -11.83
N TYR A 21 -37.11 20.82 -12.64
CA TYR A 21 -35.71 20.89 -12.18
C TYR A 21 -35.10 22.29 -12.29
N LYS A 22 -35.80 23.25 -12.90
CA LYS A 22 -35.34 24.63 -12.99
C LYS A 22 -35.42 25.27 -11.60
N ILE A 23 -34.27 25.76 -11.13
CA ILE A 23 -34.12 26.42 -9.84
C ILE A 23 -33.37 27.72 -10.04
N ASP A 24 -33.81 28.78 -9.36
CA ASP A 24 -33.07 30.03 -9.33
C ASP A 24 -32.00 30.03 -8.24
N LEU A 25 -31.06 30.97 -8.33
CA LEU A 25 -29.93 31.04 -7.41
C LEU A 25 -30.36 31.31 -5.96
N LEU A 26 -31.37 32.17 -5.76
CA LEU A 26 -31.82 32.56 -4.42
C LEU A 26 -32.43 31.36 -3.70
N GLU A 27 -33.22 30.58 -4.41
CA GLU A 27 -33.84 29.38 -3.91
C GLU A 27 -32.82 28.28 -3.63
N ALA A 28 -31.88 28.03 -4.56
CA ALA A 28 -30.79 27.10 -4.34
C ALA A 28 -29.98 27.46 -3.08
N MET A 29 -29.66 28.75 -2.91
CA MET A 29 -28.94 29.24 -1.72
C MET A 29 -29.76 29.06 -0.43
N THR A 30 -31.08 29.27 -0.49
CA THR A 30 -31.96 29.09 0.67
C THR A 30 -32.03 27.62 1.10
N MET A 31 -32.14 26.70 0.13
CA MET A 31 -32.16 25.25 0.39
C MET A 31 -30.80 24.75 0.88
N ALA A 32 -29.70 25.31 0.37
CA ALA A 32 -28.35 24.99 0.82
C ALA A 32 -28.12 25.46 2.26
N LYS A 33 -28.54 26.69 2.56
CA LYS A 33 -28.48 27.26 3.92
C LYS A 33 -29.32 26.46 4.91
N GLY A 34 -30.56 26.10 4.55
CA GLY A 34 -31.41 25.25 5.39
C GLY A 34 -30.78 23.88 5.64
N ALA A 35 -30.21 23.27 4.60
CA ALA A 35 -29.50 22.00 4.75
C ALA A 35 -28.25 22.09 5.63
N TRP A 36 -27.50 23.18 5.52
CA TRP A 36 -26.32 23.43 6.35
C TRP A 36 -26.67 23.48 7.84
N PHE A 37 -27.78 24.14 8.21
CA PHE A 37 -28.24 24.17 9.60
C PHE A 37 -28.74 22.83 10.13
N MET A 38 -29.08 21.89 9.26
CA MET A 38 -29.46 20.53 9.65
C MET A 38 -28.25 19.59 9.79
N VAL A 39 -27.03 20.04 9.48
CA VAL A 39 -25.82 19.25 9.69
C VAL A 39 -25.55 19.16 11.19
N THR A 40 -25.67 17.95 11.73
CA THR A 40 -25.32 17.65 13.12
C THR A 40 -23.92 17.06 13.22
N ARG A 41 -23.42 16.92 14.46
CA ARG A 41 -22.14 16.24 14.73
C ARG A 41 -22.14 14.81 14.22
N GLU A 42 -23.25 14.11 14.34
CA GLU A 42 -23.45 12.75 13.83
C GLU A 42 -23.37 12.71 12.30
N THR A 43 -23.96 13.67 11.60
CA THR A 43 -23.86 13.77 10.13
C THR A 43 -22.41 14.01 9.69
N ILE A 44 -21.69 14.90 10.38
CA ILE A 44 -20.26 15.15 10.10
C ILE A 44 -19.44 13.88 10.33
N LYS A 45 -19.66 13.20 11.46
CA LYS A 45 -18.99 11.93 11.77
C LYS A 45 -19.25 10.88 10.71
N ASN A 46 -20.51 10.70 10.29
CA ASN A 46 -20.86 9.75 9.25
C ASN A 46 -20.24 10.12 7.89
N CYS A 47 -20.18 11.41 7.55
CA CYS A 47 -19.47 11.87 6.36
C CYS A 47 -17.98 11.54 6.42
N TRP A 48 -17.32 11.80 7.55
CA TRP A 48 -15.90 11.48 7.72
C TRP A 48 -15.63 9.97 7.70
N ASN A 49 -16.55 9.15 8.21
CA ASN A 49 -16.48 7.69 8.10
C ASN A 49 -16.62 7.23 6.64
N HIS A 50 -17.61 7.78 5.92
CA HIS A 50 -17.83 7.44 4.53
C HIS A 50 -16.66 7.84 3.62
N THR A 51 -16.07 9.01 3.86
CA THR A 51 -14.89 9.49 3.11
C THR A 51 -13.57 8.97 3.68
N ARG A 52 -13.60 8.14 4.74
CA ARG A 52 -12.42 7.61 5.44
C ARG A 52 -11.42 8.68 5.87
N ILE A 53 -11.93 9.86 6.26
CA ILE A 53 -11.12 10.95 6.83
C ILE A 53 -10.81 10.64 8.30
N GLN A 54 -11.71 9.95 9.00
CA GLN A 54 -11.35 9.40 10.31
C GLN A 54 -10.37 8.24 10.11
N PRO A 55 -9.22 8.24 10.81
CA PRO A 55 -8.38 7.06 10.88
C PRO A 55 -9.23 5.92 11.45
N ASP A 56 -9.11 4.73 10.88
CA ASP A 56 -9.69 3.53 11.45
C ASP A 56 -9.25 3.44 12.93
N SER A 57 -10.10 2.91 13.81
CA SER A 57 -9.77 2.86 15.24
C SER A 57 -8.45 2.11 15.52
N SER A 58 -8.00 1.26 14.59
CA SER A 58 -6.68 0.62 14.57
C SER A 58 -5.52 1.58 14.23
N ALA A 59 -5.76 2.62 13.43
CA ALA A 59 -4.77 3.65 13.11
C ALA A 59 -4.61 4.68 14.24
N ILE A 60 -5.58 4.82 15.15
CA ILE A 60 -5.41 5.62 16.39
C ILE A 60 -4.46 4.90 17.36
N GLN A 61 -4.41 3.57 17.33
CA GLN A 61 -3.41 2.78 18.06
C GLN A 61 -1.97 3.07 17.58
N SER A 62 -1.83 3.57 16.35
CA SER A 62 -0.57 3.99 15.72
C SER A 62 -0.18 5.45 16.01
N LEU A 63 -0.98 6.19 16.80
CA LEU A 63 -0.68 7.57 17.22
C LEU A 63 -0.02 7.65 18.61
N LEU A 64 0.18 6.52 19.28
CA LEU A 64 1.01 6.47 20.49
C LEU A 64 2.49 6.45 20.08
N PRO A 65 3.38 7.12 20.84
CA PRO A 65 4.75 7.34 20.40
C PRO A 65 5.56 6.05 20.18
N TYR A 66 5.18 4.94 20.83
CA TYR A 66 5.85 3.65 20.72
C TYR A 66 4.88 2.48 20.98
N PRO A 67 5.03 1.34 20.27
CA PRO A 67 4.50 0.05 20.71
C PRO A 67 4.96 -0.27 22.14
N ALA A 68 4.15 -1.00 22.92
CA ALA A 68 4.44 -1.27 24.34
C ALA A 68 5.87 -1.81 24.56
N HIS A 69 6.32 -2.74 23.71
CA HIS A 69 7.65 -3.35 23.77
C HIS A 69 8.82 -2.43 23.36
N ALA A 70 8.55 -1.22 22.87
CA ALA A 70 9.56 -0.21 22.53
C ALA A 70 9.53 1.01 23.47
N ASP A 71 8.71 0.97 24.54
CA ASP A 71 8.66 2.06 25.52
C ASP A 71 9.97 2.13 26.34
N PRO A 72 10.74 3.23 26.26
CA PRO A 72 11.98 3.38 27.00
C PRO A 72 11.84 3.28 28.52
N LEU A 73 10.71 3.73 29.07
CA LEU A 73 10.43 3.67 30.51
C LEU A 73 10.06 2.26 30.94
N ALA A 74 9.36 1.49 30.11
CA ALA A 74 9.15 0.07 30.41
C ALA A 74 10.47 -0.71 30.43
N TRP A 75 11.42 -0.41 29.55
CA TRP A 75 12.77 -0.97 29.61
C TRP A 75 13.58 -0.49 30.83
N THR A 76 13.31 0.70 31.39
CA THR A 76 13.91 1.09 32.68
C THR A 76 13.43 0.18 33.82
N ILE A 77 12.15 -0.19 33.83
CA ILE A 77 11.59 -1.10 34.85
C ILE A 77 12.25 -2.49 34.75
N VAL A 78 12.53 -2.98 33.54
CA VAL A 78 13.26 -4.25 33.34
C VAL A 78 14.71 -4.12 33.82
N ARG A 79 15.40 -3.00 33.57
CA ARG A 79 16.77 -2.77 34.09
C ARG A 79 16.81 -2.64 35.60
N ASP A 80 15.77 -2.07 36.21
CA ASP A 80 15.63 -2.01 37.67
C ASP A 80 15.44 -3.41 38.26
N PHE A 81 14.74 -4.31 37.57
CA PHE A 81 14.64 -5.73 37.96
C PHE A 81 15.98 -6.47 37.90
N VAL A 82 16.88 -6.11 36.97
CA VAL A 82 18.23 -6.69 36.90
C VAL A 82 19.13 -6.20 38.04
N THR A 83 18.98 -4.95 38.46
CA THR A 83 19.90 -4.29 39.40
C THR A 83 19.39 -4.24 40.85
N SER A 84 18.11 -4.53 41.07
CA SER A 84 17.44 -4.49 42.37
C SER A 84 16.93 -5.88 42.77
N ASP A 85 16.72 -6.11 44.07
CA ASP A 85 16.12 -7.33 44.62
C ASP A 85 14.59 -7.45 44.33
N MET A 86 14.12 -6.85 43.24
CA MET A 86 12.71 -6.94 42.84
C MET A 86 12.37 -8.38 42.44
N THR A 87 11.16 -8.81 42.76
CA THR A 87 10.65 -10.14 42.38
C THR A 87 9.90 -10.09 41.05
N LEU A 88 9.78 -11.24 40.37
CA LEU A 88 9.05 -11.37 39.10
C LEU A 88 7.61 -10.78 39.16
N PRO A 89 6.81 -11.02 40.23
CA PRO A 89 5.48 -10.42 40.32
C PRO A 89 5.48 -8.90 40.50
N GLU A 90 6.54 -8.34 41.09
CA GLU A 90 6.67 -6.89 41.31
C GLU A 90 7.04 -6.17 40.01
N VAL A 91 7.94 -6.74 39.20
CA VAL A 91 8.27 -6.18 37.88
C VAL A 91 7.10 -6.28 36.92
N GLU A 92 6.37 -7.41 36.89
CA GLU A 92 5.15 -7.55 36.07
C GLU A 92 4.08 -6.53 36.49
N SER A 93 3.87 -6.35 37.80
CA SER A 93 2.92 -5.35 38.31
C SER A 93 3.34 -3.92 37.95
N ALA A 94 4.63 -3.61 37.99
CA ALA A 94 5.16 -2.30 37.60
C ALA A 94 5.01 -2.05 36.09
N LEU A 95 5.29 -3.04 35.26
CA LEU A 95 5.07 -2.98 33.80
C LEU A 95 3.59 -2.82 33.47
N GLN A 96 2.71 -3.58 34.12
CA GLN A 96 1.27 -3.48 33.91
C GLN A 96 0.71 -2.13 34.39
N LEU A 97 1.22 -1.58 35.49
CA LEU A 97 0.85 -0.25 35.96
C LEU A 97 1.29 0.86 34.99
N HIS A 98 2.48 0.71 34.41
CA HIS A 98 3.06 1.70 33.50
C HIS A 98 2.42 1.67 32.10
N LEU A 99 2.24 0.47 31.55
CA LEU A 99 1.73 0.25 30.19
C LEU A 99 0.19 0.16 30.13
N GLY A 100 -0.47 -0.13 31.25
CA GLY A 100 -1.93 -0.21 31.35
C GLY A 100 -2.53 -1.20 30.35
N ASP A 101 -3.48 -0.75 29.56
CA ASP A 101 -4.18 -1.55 28.53
C ASP A 101 -3.26 -2.00 27.38
N HIS A 102 -2.04 -1.46 27.29
CA HIS A 102 -1.04 -1.84 26.29
C HIS A 102 -0.10 -2.95 26.76
N PHE A 103 -0.20 -3.38 28.02
CA PHE A 103 0.62 -4.48 28.52
C PHE A 103 0.22 -5.81 27.87
N VAL A 104 1.14 -6.39 27.09
CA VAL A 104 1.02 -7.73 26.54
C VAL A 104 2.13 -8.57 27.16
N ASP A 105 1.75 -9.50 28.04
CA ASP A 105 2.71 -10.36 28.76
C ASP A 105 3.69 -11.07 27.80
N ALA A 106 3.17 -11.62 26.69
CA ALA A 106 3.97 -12.33 25.69
C ALA A 106 5.13 -11.51 25.09
N ASP A 107 4.99 -10.18 25.02
CA ASP A 107 6.03 -9.30 24.49
C ASP A 107 7.19 -9.09 25.49
N TRP A 108 6.91 -9.23 26.79
CA TRP A 108 7.88 -8.99 27.87
C TRP A 108 8.48 -10.27 28.45
N GLN A 109 7.85 -11.43 28.27
CA GLN A 109 8.38 -12.73 28.68
C GLN A 109 9.82 -13.01 28.21
N PRO A 110 10.23 -12.70 26.96
CA PRO A 110 11.63 -12.88 26.54
C PRO A 110 12.62 -12.06 27.37
N ALA A 111 12.27 -10.82 27.70
CA ALA A 111 13.09 -9.94 28.51
C ALA A 111 13.18 -10.42 29.97
N LEU A 112 12.06 -10.83 30.57
CA LEU A 112 12.05 -11.36 31.94
C LEU A 112 12.81 -12.69 32.03
N LYS A 113 12.69 -13.54 31.02
CA LYS A 113 13.38 -14.83 30.95
C LYS A 113 14.90 -14.67 30.91
N VAL A 114 15.45 -13.76 30.09
CA VAL A 114 16.91 -13.58 30.03
C VAL A 114 17.50 -13.09 31.35
N VAL A 115 16.74 -12.31 32.12
CA VAL A 115 17.17 -11.89 33.47
C VAL A 115 17.17 -13.07 34.44
N MET A 116 16.15 -13.94 34.37
CA MET A 116 16.09 -15.13 35.21
C MET A 116 17.15 -16.18 34.85
N ASP A 117 17.43 -16.36 33.56
CA ASP A 117 18.41 -17.33 33.04
C ASP A 117 19.86 -16.90 33.31
N ALA A 118 20.11 -15.63 33.62
CA ALA A 118 21.45 -15.12 33.96
C ALA A 118 21.94 -15.52 35.37
N GLU A 119 21.14 -16.25 36.16
CA GLU A 119 21.51 -16.83 37.46
C GLU A 119 22.19 -15.85 38.46
N GLY A 120 21.88 -14.55 38.36
CA GLY A 120 22.44 -13.49 39.22
C GLY A 120 23.69 -12.80 38.66
N ASP A 121 24.10 -13.09 37.42
CA ASP A 121 25.09 -12.30 36.69
C ASP A 121 24.43 -11.04 36.10
N VAL A 122 24.58 -9.93 36.82
CA VAL A 122 24.01 -8.62 36.48
C VAL A 122 24.56 -8.10 35.15
N ASP A 123 25.84 -8.33 34.85
CA ASP A 123 26.48 -7.84 33.63
C ASP A 123 25.96 -8.60 32.41
N GLN A 124 25.83 -9.93 32.52
CA GLN A 124 25.25 -10.77 31.47
C GLN A 124 23.76 -10.46 31.23
N ALA A 125 22.99 -10.24 32.30
CA ALA A 125 21.58 -9.89 32.21
C ALA A 125 21.36 -8.53 31.55
N LEU A 126 22.15 -7.50 31.91
CA LEU A 126 22.07 -6.18 31.29
C LEU A 126 22.43 -6.23 29.80
N GLU A 127 23.50 -6.93 29.42
CA GLU A 127 23.88 -7.06 28.01
C GLU A 127 22.78 -7.74 27.17
N ALA A 128 22.12 -8.76 27.73
CA ALA A 128 21.01 -9.44 27.06
C ALA A 128 19.76 -8.53 26.93
N VAL A 129 19.46 -7.76 27.97
CA VAL A 129 18.33 -6.79 27.98
C VAL A 129 18.58 -5.65 26.97
N ASP A 130 19.79 -5.09 26.93
CA ASP A 130 20.15 -4.02 25.97
C ASP A 130 20.02 -4.52 24.52
N LYS A 131 20.47 -5.75 24.23
CA LYS A 131 20.28 -6.37 22.89
C LYS A 131 18.81 -6.50 22.50
N LEU A 132 17.95 -6.87 23.45
CA LEU A 132 16.50 -6.98 23.21
C LEU A 132 15.86 -5.60 23.03
N GLN A 133 16.30 -4.60 23.78
CA GLN A 133 15.85 -3.21 23.62
C GLN A 133 16.22 -2.66 22.23
N ASP A 134 17.45 -2.89 21.76
CA ASP A 134 17.89 -2.48 20.42
C ASP A 134 17.13 -3.21 19.31
N ALA A 135 16.85 -4.50 19.49
CA ALA A 135 16.02 -5.28 18.57
C ALA A 135 14.58 -4.77 18.52
N ALA A 136 14.01 -4.40 19.66
CA ALA A 136 12.68 -3.79 19.73
C ALA A 136 12.66 -2.43 19.03
N ALA A 137 13.64 -1.57 19.28
CA ALA A 137 13.75 -0.26 18.65
C ALA A 137 13.85 -0.36 17.11
N SER A 138 14.76 -1.20 16.61
CA SER A 138 14.92 -1.45 15.17
C SER A 138 13.68 -2.07 14.52
N ARG A 139 12.97 -2.96 15.21
CA ARG A 139 11.67 -3.49 14.77
C ARG A 139 10.64 -2.37 14.58
N THR A 140 10.53 -1.45 15.54
CA THR A 140 9.58 -0.34 15.42
C THR A 140 9.94 0.66 14.32
N GLU A 141 11.23 0.90 14.11
CA GLU A 141 11.70 1.73 12.99
C GLU A 141 11.35 1.11 11.63
N LEU A 142 11.45 -0.23 11.52
CA LEU A 142 11.01 -0.94 10.32
C LEU A 142 9.49 -0.85 10.11
N GLU A 143 8.70 -1.01 11.17
CA GLU A 143 7.24 -0.88 11.12
C GLU A 143 6.79 0.53 10.68
N ASP A 144 7.49 1.58 11.13
CA ASP A 144 7.26 2.96 10.68
C ASP A 144 7.64 3.15 9.20
N HIS A 145 8.78 2.60 8.77
CA HIS A 145 9.19 2.63 7.36
C HIS A 145 8.18 1.90 6.45
N ILE A 146 7.71 0.72 6.84
CA ILE A 146 6.70 -0.04 6.09
C ILE A 146 5.38 0.75 6.00
N SER A 147 4.95 1.35 7.12
CA SER A 147 3.76 2.22 7.16
C SER A 147 3.93 3.45 6.26
N THR A 148 5.12 4.05 6.25
CA THR A 148 5.50 5.14 5.36
C THR A 148 5.52 4.74 3.88
N LEU A 149 5.97 3.52 3.56
CA LEU A 149 5.93 2.99 2.19
C LEU A 149 4.50 2.70 1.72
N LYS A 150 3.66 2.17 2.63
CA LYS A 150 2.23 1.89 2.39
C LYS A 150 1.44 3.17 2.15
N THR A 151 1.64 4.21 2.96
CA THR A 151 1.00 5.52 2.76
C THR A 151 1.43 6.20 1.47
N ARG A 152 2.65 5.94 1.00
CA ARG A 152 3.17 6.45 -0.28
C ARG A 152 2.73 5.64 -1.51
N LYS A 153 1.86 4.62 -1.36
CA LYS A 153 1.34 3.76 -2.46
C LYS A 153 2.44 3.18 -3.35
N ARG A 154 3.58 2.76 -2.77
CA ARG A 154 4.68 2.10 -3.48
C ARG A 154 4.65 0.56 -3.41
N ILE A 155 3.65 -0.01 -2.75
CA ILE A 155 3.39 -1.46 -2.72
C ILE A 155 2.08 -1.69 -3.50
N PHE A 156 2.16 -2.45 -4.60
CA PHE A 156 0.99 -2.87 -5.37
C PHE A 156 0.64 -4.30 -4.95
N GLY A 157 -0.58 -4.53 -4.44
CA GLY A 157 -1.04 -5.84 -3.99
C GLY A 157 -1.44 -5.90 -2.51
N ASP A 158 -1.80 -7.08 -2.03
CA ASP A 158 -2.06 -7.34 -0.61
C ASP A 158 -0.75 -7.26 0.20
N VAL A 159 -0.86 -6.84 1.47
CA VAL A 159 0.30 -6.63 2.35
C VAL A 159 0.91 -7.99 2.68
N PRO A 160 2.20 -8.24 2.36
CA PRO A 160 2.86 -9.48 2.77
C PRO A 160 2.90 -9.56 4.28
N THR A 161 2.57 -10.71 4.82
CA THR A 161 2.67 -10.98 6.26
C THR A 161 4.14 -11.11 6.68
N LEU A 162 4.44 -10.87 7.96
CA LEU A 162 5.80 -11.02 8.50
C LEU A 162 6.39 -12.41 8.17
N ASP A 163 5.58 -13.47 8.25
CA ASP A 163 6.02 -14.84 7.91
C ASP A 163 6.35 -15.02 6.42
N GLU A 164 5.62 -14.35 5.51
CA GLU A 164 5.95 -14.36 4.07
C GLU A 164 7.25 -13.62 3.76
N VAL A 165 7.61 -12.62 4.57
CA VAL A 165 8.87 -11.89 4.43
C VAL A 165 10.05 -12.67 5.02
N PHE A 166 9.84 -13.39 6.13
CA PHE A 166 10.86 -14.20 6.78
C PHE A 166 11.07 -15.59 6.14
N SER A 167 10.11 -16.06 5.35
CA SER A 167 10.19 -17.32 4.62
C SER A 167 9.39 -17.24 3.33
N PRO A 168 9.91 -16.51 2.32
CA PRO A 168 9.26 -16.42 1.03
C PRO A 168 9.03 -17.82 0.50
N VAL A 169 7.80 -18.11 0.07
CA VAL A 169 7.45 -19.43 -0.50
C VAL A 169 8.34 -19.71 -1.72
N GLU A 170 8.75 -18.64 -2.41
CA GLU A 170 9.65 -18.62 -3.54
C GLU A 170 11.10 -19.03 -3.22
N GLU A 171 11.53 -18.94 -1.95
CA GLU A 171 12.91 -19.23 -1.52
C GLU A 171 13.08 -20.64 -0.91
N ARG A 172 12.00 -21.42 -0.81
CA ARG A 172 12.11 -22.82 -0.38
C ARG A 172 12.88 -23.58 -1.45
N GLN A 173 14.04 -24.14 -1.07
CA GLN A 173 14.87 -24.96 -1.95
C GLN A 173 14.04 -26.05 -2.63
N LEU A 174 13.77 -25.85 -3.92
CA LEU A 174 13.27 -26.89 -4.80
C LEU A 174 14.35 -27.98 -4.84
N GLU A 175 13.98 -29.19 -4.43
CA GLU A 175 14.83 -30.37 -4.58
C GLU A 175 15.13 -30.59 -6.08
N GLY A 176 16.27 -30.08 -6.52
CA GLY A 176 17.13 -30.68 -7.54
C GLY A 176 16.69 -30.62 -9.00
N SER A 177 17.20 -29.62 -9.71
CA SER A 177 17.94 -29.91 -10.94
C SER A 177 19.24 -29.12 -10.90
N GLU A 178 20.37 -29.84 -10.89
CA GLU A 178 21.70 -29.25 -10.98
C GLU A 178 21.84 -28.52 -12.32
N SER A 179 21.59 -27.21 -12.31
CA SER A 179 22.03 -26.34 -13.38
C SER A 179 23.55 -26.23 -13.27
N ASP A 180 24.27 -26.42 -14.39
CA ASP A 180 25.74 -26.31 -14.52
C ASP A 180 26.29 -24.89 -14.20
N GLY A 181 25.48 -24.02 -13.59
CA GLY A 181 25.82 -22.64 -13.18
C GLY A 181 26.11 -21.69 -14.33
N THR A 182 26.30 -22.20 -15.54
CA THR A 182 26.55 -21.42 -16.74
C THR A 182 25.27 -20.71 -17.15
N VAL A 183 25.36 -19.41 -17.48
CA VAL A 183 24.24 -18.58 -17.96
C VAL A 183 23.42 -19.26 -19.07
N LYS A 184 24.10 -20.01 -19.94
CA LYS A 184 23.50 -20.81 -21.01
C LYS A 184 22.71 -22.03 -20.51
N GLY A 185 23.19 -22.69 -19.46
CA GLY A 185 22.50 -23.80 -18.81
C GLY A 185 21.21 -23.34 -18.12
N ILE A 186 21.27 -22.22 -17.40
CA ILE A 186 20.12 -21.58 -16.76
C ILE A 186 19.10 -21.14 -17.83
N ALA A 187 19.54 -20.48 -18.90
CA ALA A 187 18.65 -20.02 -19.97
C ALA A 187 17.95 -21.18 -20.72
N ASN A 188 18.62 -22.32 -20.88
CA ASN A 188 18.02 -23.50 -21.50
C ASN A 188 16.98 -24.16 -20.58
N GLN A 189 17.28 -24.29 -19.28
CA GLN A 189 16.37 -24.86 -18.30
C GLN A 189 15.08 -24.04 -18.16
N VAL A 190 15.20 -22.70 -18.04
CA VAL A 190 14.04 -21.80 -17.97
C VAL A 190 13.17 -21.92 -19.22
N ARG A 191 13.79 -22.09 -20.40
CA ARG A 191 13.05 -22.22 -21.67
C ARG A 191 12.34 -23.57 -21.79
N GLU A 192 12.90 -24.62 -21.21
CA GLU A 192 12.31 -25.96 -21.17
C GLU A 192 11.13 -26.01 -20.19
N GLU A 193 11.25 -25.42 -19.00
CA GLU A 193 10.16 -25.28 -18.02
C GLU A 193 9.01 -24.42 -18.57
N PHE A 194 9.32 -23.32 -19.28
CA PHE A 194 8.28 -22.50 -19.93
C PHE A 194 7.52 -23.25 -21.03
N SER A 195 8.15 -24.24 -21.67
CA SER A 195 7.51 -25.04 -22.72
C SER A 195 6.60 -26.14 -22.16
N ALA A 196 6.81 -26.57 -20.91
CA ALA A 196 6.01 -27.60 -20.25
C ALA A 196 4.69 -27.07 -19.68
N ASP A 197 4.65 -25.81 -19.23
CA ASP A 197 3.44 -25.18 -18.67
C ASP A 197 2.55 -24.46 -19.70
N CYS A 198 2.99 -24.36 -20.95
CA CYS A 198 2.14 -23.86 -22.05
C CYS A 198 1.24 -24.98 -22.58
N VAL A 199 0.12 -25.24 -21.90
CA VAL A 199 -1.01 -26.00 -22.50
C VAL A 199 -1.59 -25.15 -23.63
N GLY A 200 -1.16 -25.45 -24.86
CA GLY A 200 -1.73 -24.88 -26.08
C GLY A 200 -0.69 -24.44 -27.10
N ALA A 201 0.19 -25.34 -27.53
CA ALA A 201 0.89 -25.16 -28.79
C ALA A 201 -0.14 -25.27 -29.92
N ILE A 202 -0.57 -24.12 -30.46
CA ILE A 202 -1.25 -24.07 -31.74
C ILE A 202 -0.15 -24.29 -32.78
N GLU A 203 -0.18 -25.45 -33.45
CA GLU A 203 0.54 -25.65 -34.70
C GLU A 203 -0.04 -24.67 -35.72
N VAL A 204 0.67 -23.57 -35.95
CA VAL A 204 0.40 -22.70 -37.09
C VAL A 204 1.16 -23.32 -38.25
N GLU A 205 0.43 -23.96 -39.17
CA GLU A 205 0.95 -24.35 -40.47
C GLU A 205 1.39 -23.06 -41.20
N ASP A 206 2.66 -23.01 -41.58
CA ASP A 206 3.22 -21.96 -42.45
C ASP A 206 2.54 -22.04 -43.81
N ASP A 207 1.48 -21.27 -44.01
CA ASP A 207 1.03 -20.88 -45.34
C ASP A 207 1.79 -19.61 -45.74
N GLU A 208 2.71 -19.78 -46.69
CA GLU A 208 3.38 -18.71 -47.43
C GLU A 208 2.32 -17.86 -48.15
N ASP A 209 1.90 -16.75 -47.56
CA ASP A 209 1.20 -15.69 -48.27
C ASP A 209 1.85 -14.33 -47.97
N ASP A 210 2.23 -13.66 -49.06
CA ASP A 210 2.76 -12.30 -49.14
C ASP A 210 1.84 -11.29 -48.41
N GLU A 211 2.11 -11.00 -47.13
CA GLU A 211 1.54 -9.82 -46.46
C GLU A 211 2.57 -8.69 -46.37
N GLU A 212 2.21 -7.56 -47.00
CA GLU A 212 2.97 -6.32 -47.05
C GLU A 212 3.45 -5.84 -45.67
N PRO A 213 4.61 -5.16 -45.58
CA PRO A 213 5.20 -4.75 -44.31
C PRO A 213 4.28 -3.74 -43.61
N THR A 214 3.53 -4.20 -42.61
CA THR A 214 2.81 -3.33 -41.68
C THR A 214 3.83 -2.44 -40.96
N PRO A 215 3.70 -1.10 -40.97
CA PRO A 215 4.65 -0.24 -40.28
C PRO A 215 4.51 -0.46 -38.77
N SER A 216 5.49 -1.15 -38.18
CA SER A 216 5.60 -1.35 -36.74
C SER A 216 5.92 0.00 -36.07
N THR A 217 4.88 0.77 -35.76
CA THR A 217 5.02 2.03 -35.02
C THR A 217 5.53 1.70 -33.62
N SER A 218 6.64 2.31 -33.20
CA SER A 218 7.22 2.02 -31.88
C SER A 218 6.31 2.53 -30.75
N ARG A 219 6.32 1.86 -29.58
CA ARG A 219 5.50 2.31 -28.42
C ARG A 219 5.83 3.74 -27.99
N THR A 220 7.09 4.16 -28.15
CA THR A 220 7.54 5.53 -27.95
C THR A 220 6.94 6.52 -28.94
N GLU A 221 6.77 6.13 -30.21
CA GLU A 221 6.08 6.95 -31.22
C GLU A 221 4.59 7.09 -30.90
N LEU A 222 3.94 6.00 -30.45
CA LEU A 222 2.53 6.05 -30.02
C LEU A 222 2.31 7.00 -28.84
N ILE A 223 3.22 7.01 -27.86
CA ILE A 223 3.16 7.95 -26.73
C ILE A 223 3.30 9.41 -27.21
N ALA A 224 4.20 9.67 -28.16
CA ALA A 224 4.41 11.00 -28.73
C ALA A 224 3.19 11.48 -29.54
N LEU A 225 2.57 10.58 -30.32
CA LEU A 225 1.35 10.89 -31.07
C LEU A 225 0.18 11.24 -30.14
N CYS A 226 0.01 10.50 -29.04
CA CYS A 226 -1.03 10.81 -28.06
C CYS A 226 -0.83 12.19 -27.42
N GLN A 227 0.41 12.58 -27.13
CA GLN A 227 0.72 13.94 -26.60
C GLN A 227 0.38 15.04 -27.60
N GLN A 228 0.68 14.82 -28.88
CA GLN A 228 0.33 15.79 -29.93
C GLN A 228 -1.18 15.93 -30.07
N LEU A 229 -1.91 14.81 -30.06
CA LEU A 229 -3.36 14.81 -30.17
C LEU A 229 -4.02 15.52 -28.98
N GLU A 230 -3.57 15.28 -27.75
CA GLU A 230 -4.03 16.02 -26.55
C GLU A 230 -3.86 17.53 -26.71
N GLY A 231 -2.69 17.98 -27.19
CA GLY A 231 -2.41 19.40 -27.43
C GLY A 231 -3.32 20.03 -28.48
N VAL A 232 -3.53 19.35 -29.61
CA VAL A 232 -4.40 19.83 -30.70
C VAL A 232 -5.87 19.85 -30.26
N CYS A 233 -6.33 18.84 -29.53
CA CYS A 233 -7.71 18.79 -29.04
C CYS A 233 -8.00 19.89 -28.02
N MET A 234 -7.05 20.23 -27.15
CA MET A 234 -7.20 21.37 -26.23
C MET A 234 -7.19 22.73 -26.93
N GLN A 235 -6.58 22.82 -28.12
CA GLN A 235 -6.49 24.06 -28.89
C GLN A 235 -7.70 24.31 -29.83
N PHE A 236 -8.27 23.24 -30.42
CA PHE A 236 -9.28 23.36 -31.47
C PHE A 236 -10.60 22.63 -31.19
N GLY A 237 -10.69 21.82 -30.13
CA GLY A 237 -11.86 20.99 -29.85
C GLY A 237 -12.89 21.65 -28.91
N ASP A 238 -14.09 21.09 -28.90
CA ASP A 238 -15.13 21.43 -27.91
C ASP A 238 -14.65 21.11 -26.48
N PRO A 239 -14.84 22.00 -25.48
CA PRO A 239 -14.29 21.80 -24.14
C PRO A 239 -14.69 20.47 -23.47
N GLN A 240 -15.90 19.97 -23.70
CA GLN A 240 -16.39 18.76 -23.06
C GLN A 240 -15.88 17.51 -23.80
N PHE A 241 -15.84 17.55 -25.13
CA PHE A 241 -15.25 16.50 -25.95
C PHE A 241 -13.72 16.39 -25.73
N SER A 242 -13.01 17.53 -25.72
CA SER A 242 -11.55 17.58 -25.51
C SER A 242 -11.14 17.09 -24.13
N LEU A 243 -11.90 17.42 -23.08
CA LEU A 243 -11.64 16.89 -21.74
C LEU A 243 -11.83 15.37 -21.68
N THR A 244 -12.89 14.85 -22.31
CA THR A 244 -13.17 13.42 -22.36
C THR A 244 -12.08 12.67 -23.12
N LEU A 245 -11.70 13.17 -24.29
CA LEU A 245 -10.66 12.59 -25.12
C LEU A 245 -9.29 12.63 -24.44
N THR A 246 -8.91 13.75 -23.83
CA THR A 246 -7.65 13.89 -23.08
C THR A 246 -7.59 12.90 -21.91
N ASN A 247 -8.69 12.71 -21.18
CA ASN A 247 -8.74 11.73 -20.10
C ASN A 247 -8.56 10.28 -20.60
N ILE A 248 -9.09 9.95 -21.78
CA ILE A 248 -8.92 8.63 -22.39
C ILE A 248 -7.47 8.45 -22.88
N LEU A 249 -6.89 9.46 -23.54
CA LEU A 249 -5.51 9.43 -24.02
C LEU A 249 -4.50 9.32 -22.88
N HIS A 250 -4.73 10.02 -21.76
CA HIS A 250 -3.93 9.87 -20.55
C HIS A 250 -3.96 8.43 -20.00
N LYS A 251 -5.15 7.80 -19.95
CA LYS A 251 -5.27 6.40 -19.51
C LYS A 251 -4.54 5.45 -20.45
N TYR A 252 -4.70 5.65 -21.75
CA TYR A 252 -4.05 4.83 -22.77
C TYR A 252 -2.51 4.95 -22.71
N ARG A 253 -1.99 6.17 -22.56
CA ARG A 253 -0.54 6.40 -22.37
C ARG A 253 -0.01 5.77 -21.08
N ALA A 254 -0.78 5.79 -20.01
CA ALA A 254 -0.39 5.11 -18.77
C ALA A 254 -0.31 3.59 -18.95
N MET A 255 -1.22 3.00 -19.74
CA MET A 255 -1.15 1.58 -20.11
C MET A 255 0.08 1.28 -20.95
N LEU A 256 0.34 2.06 -22.01
CA LEU A 256 1.52 1.88 -22.86
C LEU A 256 2.83 1.95 -22.06
N ARG A 257 2.96 2.93 -21.15
CA ARG A 257 4.14 3.05 -20.28
C ARG A 257 4.28 1.88 -19.32
N ARG A 258 3.18 1.35 -18.81
CA ARG A 258 3.19 0.17 -17.94
C ARG A 258 3.68 -1.05 -18.72
N GLU A 259 3.19 -1.24 -19.93
CA GLU A 259 3.59 -2.34 -20.80
C GLU A 259 5.06 -2.21 -21.26
N ASP A 260 5.53 -0.98 -21.55
CA ASP A 260 6.94 -0.70 -21.81
C ASP A 260 7.82 -1.10 -20.62
N ILE A 261 7.42 -0.77 -19.38
CA ILE A 261 8.18 -1.14 -18.18
C ILE A 261 8.19 -2.66 -17.98
N LEU A 262 7.07 -3.33 -18.22
CA LEU A 262 6.96 -4.79 -18.10
C LEU A 262 7.79 -5.53 -19.16
N ASN A 263 7.86 -4.98 -20.37
CA ASN A 263 8.62 -5.55 -21.48
C ASN A 263 10.06 -5.01 -21.57
N SER A 264 10.44 -4.08 -20.70
CA SER A 264 11.81 -3.56 -20.63
C SER A 264 12.69 -4.60 -19.96
N THR A 265 13.55 -5.25 -20.73
CA THR A 265 14.64 -6.06 -20.19
C THR A 265 15.59 -5.16 -19.41
N GLN A 266 15.81 -5.48 -18.13
CA GLN A 266 16.75 -4.80 -17.26
C GLN A 266 18.11 -4.69 -17.96
N THR A 267 18.57 -3.46 -18.20
CA THR A 267 19.91 -3.26 -18.74
C THR A 267 20.91 -3.67 -17.67
N THR A 268 21.66 -4.73 -17.92
CA THR A 268 22.70 -5.22 -17.03
C THR A 268 23.75 -4.13 -16.80
N LEU A 269 24.25 -4.06 -15.56
CA LEU A 269 25.22 -3.08 -15.09
C LEU A 269 26.48 -3.01 -15.99
N ASP A 270 26.81 -4.10 -16.67
CA ASP A 270 27.91 -4.21 -17.63
C ASP A 270 27.81 -3.23 -18.81
N LYS A 271 26.59 -2.86 -19.25
CA LYS A 271 26.41 -1.84 -20.30
C LYS A 271 26.86 -0.45 -19.88
N TYR A 272 26.95 -0.18 -18.58
CA TYR A 272 27.34 1.12 -18.03
C TYR A 272 28.83 1.21 -17.67
N ILE A 273 29.50 0.06 -17.49
CA ILE A 273 30.91 -0.02 -17.07
C ILE A 273 31.88 0.04 -18.27
N GLN A 274 31.38 -0.01 -19.51
CA GLN A 274 32.18 0.09 -20.74
C GLN A 274 32.34 1.51 -21.33
N CYS A 275 32.04 2.55 -20.56
CA CYS A 275 32.39 3.95 -20.89
C CYS A 275 33.49 4.45 -19.94
#